data_AF-A0A259L858-F1
#
_entry.id   AF-A0A259L858-F1
#
_cell.length_a   1.000
_cell.length_b   1.000
_cell.length_c   1.000
_cell.angle_alpha   90.00
_cell.angle_beta   90.00
_cell.angle_gamma   90.00
#
_symmetry.space_group_name_H-M   'P 1'
#
loop_
_entity.id
_entity.type
_entity.pdbx_description
1 polymer ?
#
loop_
_entity_poly.entity_id
_entity_poly.type
_entity_poly.pdbx_seq_one_letter_code
_entity_poly.pdbx_strand_id
1 'polypeptide(L)' 'GRLLLCLGNEHSVDLRRVLRAHPEGDEKLRQAIIDAMDLKPERHHFSANGDVEILRFMNMTGG' A
#
# COMPACT_ATOMS: atom_id res chain seq x y z
N GLY A 1 3.29 -7.50 -5.90
CA GLY A 1 2.66 -6.22 -5.60
C GLY A 1 3.02 -5.78 -4.19
N ARG A 2 2.97 -4.48 -3.94
CA ARG A 2 3.09 -3.88 -2.61
C ARG A 2 1.82 -3.10 -2.33
N LEU A 3 1.29 -3.23 -1.12
CA LEU A 3 0.20 -2.41 -0.63
C LEU A 3 0.78 -1.10 -0.09
N LEU A 4 0.32 0.02 -0.64
CA LEU A 4 0.73 1.37 -0.22
C LEU A 4 -0.46 1.98 0.53
N LEU A 5 -0.29 2.29 1.81
CA LEU A 5 -1.39 2.66 2.70
C LEU A 5 -1.71 4.16 2.66
N CYS A 6 -0.73 4.94 2.21
CA CYS A 6 -0.76 6.39 2.12
C CYS A 6 -0.09 6.83 0.81
N LEU A 7 -0.57 7.91 0.20
CA LEU A 7 -0.04 8.42 -1.07
C LEU A 7 1.44 8.84 -0.96
N GLY A 8 1.88 9.29 0.22
CA GLY A 8 3.27 9.63 0.55
C GLY A 8 4.23 8.45 0.82
N ASN A 9 3.78 7.19 0.70
CA ASN A 9 4.60 5.97 0.89
C ASN A 9 5.23 5.75 2.28
N GLU A 10 4.75 6.43 3.31
CA GLU A 10 5.28 6.29 4.69
C GLU A 10 5.14 4.85 5.22
N HIS A 11 4.06 4.17 4.85
CA HIS A 11 3.78 2.79 5.26
C HIS A 11 3.41 1.91 4.06
N SER A 12 4.09 0.76 3.96
CA SER A 12 3.84 -0.21 2.89
C SER A 12 4.10 -1.65 3.31
N VAL A 13 3.36 -2.57 2.69
CA VAL A 13 3.43 -4.02 2.97
C VAL A 13 3.68 -4.79 1.67
N ASP A 14 4.70 -5.67 1.65
CA ASP A 14 5.05 -6.48 0.46
C ASP A 14 4.19 -7.75 0.35
N LEU A 15 3.03 -7.61 -0.29
CA LEU A 15 2.13 -8.74 -0.55
C LEU A 15 2.70 -9.75 -1.55
N ARG A 16 3.66 -9.36 -2.41
CA ARG A 16 4.32 -10.31 -3.33
C ARG A 16 5.06 -11.38 -2.55
N ARG A 17 5.71 -10.99 -1.46
CA ARG A 17 6.43 -11.91 -0.59
C ARG A 17 5.46 -12.87 0.09
N VAL A 18 4.34 -12.37 0.61
CA VAL A 18 3.31 -13.19 1.26
C VAL A 18 2.74 -14.23 0.29
N LEU A 19 2.35 -13.80 -0.91
CA LEU A 19 1.85 -14.68 -1.97
C LEU A 19 2.86 -15.79 -2.37
N ARG A 20 4.15 -15.45 -2.41
CA ARG A 20 5.20 -16.43 -2.76
C ARG A 20 5.49 -17.42 -1.64
N ALA A 21 5.35 -16.99 -0.39
CA ALA A 21 5.59 -17.83 0.78
C ALA A 21 4.39 -18.75 1.11
N HIS A 22 3.18 -18.36 0.69
CA HIS A 22 1.95 -19.09 0.96
C HIS A 22 1.14 -19.29 -0.34
N PRO A 23 1.58 -20.22 -1.22
CA PRO A 23 0.95 -20.39 -2.54
C PRO A 23 -0.40 -21.10 -2.51
N GLU A 24 -0.73 -21.82 -1.43
CA GLU A 24 -1.87 -22.76 -1.40
C GLU A 24 -3.16 -22.16 -0.82
N GLY A 25 -3.17 -20.86 -0.48
CA GLY A 25 -4.35 -20.20 0.05
C GLY A 25 -4.17 -18.71 0.27
N ASP A 26 -5.28 -18.00 0.39
CA ASP A 26 -5.33 -16.54 0.54
C ASP A 26 -5.45 -16.06 2.00
N GLU A 27 -5.67 -16.95 2.96
CA GLU A 27 -5.87 -16.57 4.37
C GLU A 27 -4.71 -15.73 4.92
N LYS A 28 -3.46 -16.10 4.59
CA LYS A 28 -2.27 -15.33 4.97
C LYS A 28 -2.19 -13.98 4.27
N LEU A 29 -2.66 -13.91 3.03
CA LEU A 29 -2.74 -12.66 2.29
C LEU A 29 -3.80 -11.74 2.92
N ARG A 30 -4.97 -12.29 3.24
CA ARG A 30 -6.07 -11.56 3.87
C ARG A 30 -5.65 -11.00 5.22
N GLN A 31 -5.03 -11.82 6.07
CA GLN A 31 -4.54 -11.36 7.36
C GLN A 31 -3.49 -10.27 7.21
N ALA A 32 -2.53 -10.41 6.27
CA ALA A 32 -1.54 -9.37 6.02
C ALA A 32 -2.14 -8.03 5.54
N ILE A 33 -3.29 -8.07 4.86
CA ILE A 33 -4.02 -6.85 4.48
C ILE A 33 -4.73 -6.24 5.69
N ILE A 34 -5.35 -7.06 6.54
CA ILE A 34 -6.03 -6.60 7.76
C ILE A 34 -4.99 -5.97 8.72
N ASP A 35 -3.89 -6.65 8.98
CA ASP A 35 -2.81 -6.17 9.85
C ASP A 35 -2.19 -4.87 9.32
N ALA A 36 -2.17 -4.67 7.99
CA ALA A 36 -1.68 -3.44 7.39
C ALA A 36 -2.57 -2.23 7.68
N MET A 37 -3.84 -2.43 8.05
CA MET A 37 -4.75 -1.31 8.36
C MET A 37 -4.32 -0.56 9.62
N ASP A 38 -3.66 -1.21 10.57
CA ASP A 38 -3.12 -0.55 11.78
C ASP A 38 -2.06 0.50 11.44
N LEU A 39 -1.41 0.37 10.27
CA LEU A 39 -0.41 1.31 9.77
C LEU A 39 -1.02 2.39 8.86
N LYS A 40 -2.33 2.39 8.65
CA LYS A 40 -3.01 3.35 7.79
C LYS A 40 -3.29 4.65 8.56
N PRO A 41 -2.75 5.80 8.14
CA PRO A 41 -3.11 7.07 8.75
C PRO A 41 -4.59 7.41 8.46
N GLU A 42 -5.24 8.12 9.39
CA GLU A 42 -6.64 8.55 9.26
C GLU A 42 -6.87 9.36 7.97
N ARG A 43 -5.96 10.28 7.66
CA ARG A 43 -5.94 11.11 6.45
C ARG A 43 -4.51 11.40 6.04
N HIS A 44 -4.29 11.65 4.76
CA HIS A 44 -3.03 12.21 4.28
C HIS A 44 -3.17 13.74 4.18
N HIS A 45 -2.19 14.47 4.69
CA HIS A 45 -2.13 15.92 4.53
C HIS A 45 -1.17 16.23 3.39
N PHE A 46 -1.69 16.78 2.30
CA PHE A 46 -0.86 17.23 1.18
C PHE A 46 -0.23 18.57 1.54
N SER A 47 1.07 18.59 1.83
CA SER A 47 1.81 19.83 2.05
C SER A 47 2.63 20.17 0.81
N ALA A 48 2.48 21.39 0.28
CA ALA A 48 3.27 21.87 -0.87
C ALA A 48 4.73 22.22 -0.49
N ASN A 49 5.10 22.09 0.79
CA ASN A 49 6.29 22.70 1.37
C ASN A 49 7.37 21.70 1.82
N GLY A 50 7.21 20.39 1.65
CA GLY A 50 8.27 19.48 2.13
C GLY A 50 8.13 17.98 1.88
N ASP A 51 6.95 17.46 1.54
CA ASP A 51 6.82 16.03 1.30
C ASP A 51 7.21 15.70 -0.14
N VAL A 52 8.05 14.68 -0.34
CA VAL A 52 8.44 14.20 -1.67
C VAL A 52 7.18 13.74 -2.40
N GLU A 53 6.67 14.56 -3.32
CA GLU A 53 5.59 14.16 -4.22
C GLU A 53 6.12 13.07 -5.16
N ILE A 54 5.75 11.83 -4.86
CA ILE A 54 6.05 10.70 -5.73
C ILE A 54 5.10 10.79 -6.92
N LEU A 55 5.62 11.31 -8.04
CA LEU A 55 4.90 11.37 -9.31
C LEU A 55 4.49 9.97 -9.72
N ARG A 56 3.19 9.69 -9.60
CA ARG A 56 2.55 8.49 -10.12
C ARG A 56 1.80 8.86 -11.39
N PHE A 57 2.29 8.38 -12.52
CA PHE A 57 1.51 8.40 -13.76
C PHE A 57 0.37 7.39 -13.61
N MET A 58 -0.79 7.85 -13.13
CA MET A 58 -2.01 7.06 -13.20
C MET A 58 -2.47 7.04 -14.66
N ASN A 59 -2.88 5.87 -15.14
CA ASN A 59 -3.45 5.77 -16.48
C ASN A 59 -4.82 6.46 -16.49
N MET A 60 -5.09 7.34 -17.46
CA MET A 60 -6.36 8.09 -17.59
C MET A 60 -7.60 7.19 -17.69
N THR A 61 -7.41 5.94 -18.10
CA THR A 61 -8.40 4.87 -18.01
C THR A 61 -8.23 4.16 -16.67
N GLY A 62 -8.96 4.61 -15.65
CA GLY A 62 -9.18 3.78 -14.47
C GLY A 62 -9.71 2.43 -14.92
N GLY A 63 -9.05 1.35 -14.50
CA GLY A 63 -9.50 -0.02 -14.78
C GLY A 63 -10.82 -0.34 -14.12
#